data_AF-A0A2I4CS70-F1
#
_entry.id   AF-A0A2I4CS70-F1
#
_cell.length_a   1.000
_cell.length_b   1.000
_cell.length_c   1.000
_cell.angle_alpha   90.00
_cell.angle_beta   90.00
_cell.angle_gamma   90.00
#
_symmetry.space_group_name_H-M   'P 1'
#
loop_
_entity.id
_entity.type
_entity.pdbx_description
1 polymer ?
#
loop_
_entity_poly.entity_id
_entity_poly.type
_entity_poly.pdbx_seq_one_letter_code
_entity_poly.pdbx_strand_id
1 'polypeptide(L)'
;MTAPSNTYDVIVVGAGISGLSAAKLLKASGLDPVVLEARDRVGGRTFTVRNKETKWVDLGGAYIGPTQNRILRLAKEYGVKTYKVNEEENLVHHVNGKSYPFKGSFPPMWNPIVLLDFNNLFRTLDDMGKEIPREAPWRAPHAEEWDKMTMQQLFEKICWTSAVRRFATLFVNVNVTSEPHEVSALWFLWYVKQCGGTMRIFSTTNGGQERKFVGGSSQISECMANELGDRVKLQSPVCRVDQTGDMVLVETLDKQ
;
A
#
# COMPACT_ATOMS: atom_id res chain seq x y z
N MET A 1 -3.61 36.17 -26.95
CA MET A 1 -4.60 35.07 -27.05
C MET A 1 -4.75 34.50 -25.66
N THR A 2 -5.86 34.78 -24.99
CA THR A 2 -6.18 34.18 -23.69
C THR A 2 -6.46 32.71 -23.92
N ALA A 3 -5.74 31.83 -23.23
CA ALA A 3 -6.01 30.40 -23.28
C ALA A 3 -7.50 30.14 -22.96
N PRO A 4 -8.18 29.21 -23.64
CA PRO A 4 -9.54 28.83 -23.26
C PRO A 4 -9.56 28.41 -21.78
N SER A 5 -10.69 28.66 -21.10
CA SER A 5 -10.83 28.64 -19.63
C SER A 5 -10.44 27.34 -18.90
N ASN A 6 -10.06 26.28 -19.65
CA ASN A 6 -9.69 24.95 -19.16
C ASN A 6 -8.33 24.48 -19.70
N THR A 7 -7.35 25.38 -19.83
CA THR A 7 -5.98 25.05 -20.22
C THR A 7 -5.09 25.01 -18.98
N TYR A 8 -4.30 23.95 -18.82
CA TYR A 8 -3.45 23.71 -17.66
C TYR A 8 -2.08 23.20 -18.12
N ASP A 9 -1.04 23.41 -17.31
CA ASP A 9 0.29 22.85 -17.60
C ASP A 9 0.29 21.33 -17.44
N VAL A 10 -0.45 20.82 -16.45
CA VAL A 10 -0.52 19.39 -16.13
C VAL A 10 -1.93 18.99 -15.67
N ILE A 11 -2.42 17.86 -16.19
CA ILE A 11 -3.67 17.23 -15.74
C ILE A 11 -3.32 15.98 -14.93
N VAL A 12 -3.75 15.94 -13.67
CA VAL A 12 -3.59 14.79 -12.77
C VAL A 12 -4.91 14.04 -12.68
N VAL A 13 -4.92 12.78 -13.12
CA VAL A 13 -6.10 11.92 -13.06
C VAL A 13 -6.14 11.17 -11.72
N GLY A 14 -7.08 11.56 -10.86
CA GLY A 14 -7.36 10.96 -9.55
C GLY A 14 -6.80 11.75 -8.36
N ALA A 15 -7.66 12.09 -7.41
CA ALA A 15 -7.33 12.79 -6.16
C ALA A 15 -7.11 11.82 -4.97
N GLY A 16 -6.44 10.69 -5.21
CA GLY A 16 -5.83 9.90 -4.14
C GLY A 16 -4.54 10.56 -3.62
N ILE A 17 -3.93 10.01 -2.56
CA ILE A 17 -2.67 10.53 -1.99
C ILE A 17 -1.59 10.76 -3.07
N SER A 18 -1.46 9.83 -4.03
CA SER A 18 -0.46 9.93 -5.10
C SER A 18 -0.70 11.14 -6.01
N GLY A 19 -1.93 11.31 -6.52
CA GLY A 19 -2.26 12.41 -7.43
C GLY A 19 -2.19 13.77 -6.73
N LEU A 20 -2.72 13.86 -5.51
CA LEU A 20 -2.65 15.09 -4.72
C LEU A 20 -1.21 15.48 -4.36
N SER A 21 -0.35 14.49 -4.05
CA SER A 21 1.07 14.75 -3.79
C SER A 21 1.78 15.27 -5.04
N ALA A 22 1.47 14.71 -6.22
CA ALA A 22 2.02 15.17 -7.49
C ALA A 22 1.56 16.60 -7.80
N ALA A 23 0.26 16.89 -7.73
CA ALA A 23 -0.29 18.21 -7.96
C ALA A 23 0.27 19.28 -7.00
N LYS A 24 0.41 18.94 -5.71
CA LYS A 24 1.06 19.82 -4.73
C LYS A 24 2.50 20.15 -5.12
N LEU A 25 3.28 19.15 -5.54
CA LEU A 25 4.67 19.36 -5.96
C LEU A 25 4.77 20.22 -7.22
N LEU A 26 3.89 19.99 -8.21
CA LEU A 26 3.82 20.76 -9.45
C LEU A 26 3.46 22.23 -9.16
N LYS A 27 2.43 22.47 -8.35
CA LYS A 27 2.03 23.82 -7.93
C LYS A 27 3.16 24.53 -7.16
N ALA A 28 3.84 23.84 -6.26
CA ALA A 28 4.99 24.38 -5.53
C ALA A 28 6.19 24.69 -6.46
N SER A 29 6.24 24.08 -7.64
CA SER A 29 7.26 24.32 -8.67
C SER A 29 6.86 25.43 -9.65
N GLY A 30 5.73 26.10 -9.43
CA GLY A 30 5.25 27.23 -10.26
C GLY A 30 4.46 26.82 -11.49
N LEU A 31 4.10 25.55 -11.64
CA LEU A 31 3.20 25.06 -12.70
C LEU A 31 1.74 25.20 -12.28
N ASP A 32 0.82 25.15 -13.24
CA ASP A 32 -0.62 25.16 -13.03
C ASP A 32 -1.27 23.78 -13.24
N PRO A 33 -1.32 22.92 -12.19
CA PRO A 33 -1.96 21.62 -12.29
C PRO A 33 -3.47 21.68 -12.01
N VAL A 34 -4.23 20.84 -12.70
CA VAL A 34 -5.62 20.48 -12.33
C VAL A 34 -5.69 19.01 -11.93
N VAL A 35 -6.49 18.68 -10.92
CA VAL A 35 -6.75 17.31 -10.48
C VAL A 35 -8.19 16.94 -10.82
N LEU A 36 -8.39 15.91 -11.62
CA LEU A 36 -9.71 15.39 -11.98
C LEU A 36 -9.99 14.12 -11.20
N GLU A 37 -10.96 14.15 -10.28
CA GLU A 37 -11.34 13.01 -9.43
C GLU A 37 -12.72 12.50 -9.80
N ALA A 38 -12.81 11.19 -10.02
CA ALA A 38 -14.06 10.56 -10.41
C ALA A 38 -15.14 10.62 -9.32
N ARG A 39 -14.78 10.59 -8.04
CA ARG A 39 -15.72 10.59 -6.92
C ARG A 39 -16.10 11.99 -6.44
N ASP A 40 -17.11 12.03 -5.59
CA ASP A 40 -17.52 13.18 -4.78
C ASP A 40 -16.60 13.46 -3.58
N ARG A 41 -15.46 12.77 -3.50
CA ARG A 41 -14.48 12.91 -2.41
C ARG A 41 -13.06 12.63 -2.89
N VAL A 42 -12.10 13.22 -2.18
CA VAL A 42 -10.68 12.87 -2.31
C VAL A 42 -10.30 11.62 -1.49
N GLY A 43 -9.06 11.17 -1.63
CA GLY A 43 -8.45 10.10 -0.83
C GLY A 43 -8.45 8.72 -1.48
N GLY A 44 -9.35 8.44 -2.42
CA GLY A 44 -9.38 7.16 -3.13
C GLY A 44 -9.48 5.96 -2.17
N ARG A 45 -8.39 5.18 -2.07
CA ARG A 45 -8.26 3.99 -1.20
C ARG A 45 -8.07 4.29 0.29
N THR A 46 -7.88 5.55 0.67
CA THR A 46 -8.03 6.00 2.06
C THR A 46 -9.41 6.61 2.24
N PHE A 47 -10.14 6.18 3.26
CA PHE A 47 -11.50 6.65 3.52
C PHE A 47 -11.82 6.60 5.01
N THR A 48 -11.89 7.77 5.64
CA THR A 48 -12.30 7.93 7.03
C THR A 48 -13.77 8.30 7.09
N VAL A 49 -14.59 7.46 7.73
CA VAL A 49 -15.97 7.77 8.09
C VAL A 49 -16.00 8.45 9.45
N ARG A 50 -16.85 9.47 9.61
CA ARG A 50 -17.01 10.23 10.85
C ARG A 50 -18.49 10.23 11.23
N ASN A 51 -18.82 9.71 12.41
CA ASN A 51 -20.18 9.64 12.94
C ASN A 51 -20.16 9.64 14.49
N LYS A 52 -21.34 9.66 15.13
CA LYS A 52 -21.44 9.76 16.59
C LYS A 52 -20.96 8.50 17.30
N GLU A 53 -21.10 7.35 16.66
CA GLU A 53 -20.87 6.02 17.22
C GLU A 53 -19.36 5.70 17.28
N THR A 54 -18.63 6.04 16.22
CA THR A 54 -17.20 5.72 16.09
C THR A 54 -16.29 6.92 16.32
N LYS A 55 -16.84 8.15 16.36
CA LYS A 55 -16.14 9.43 16.19
C LYS A 55 -15.46 9.53 14.82
N TRP A 56 -14.49 8.66 14.56
CA TRP A 56 -13.91 8.42 13.23
C TRP A 56 -13.42 6.97 13.10
N VAL A 57 -13.50 6.42 11.90
CA VAL A 57 -12.94 5.10 11.57
C VAL A 57 -12.42 5.09 10.13
N ASP A 58 -11.20 4.59 9.93
CA ASP A 58 -10.67 4.33 8.59
C ASP A 58 -11.24 3.01 8.05
N LEU A 59 -11.98 3.10 6.94
CA LEU A 59 -12.47 1.96 6.16
C LEU A 59 -11.55 1.60 4.98
N GLY A 60 -10.49 2.40 4.76
CA GLY A 60 -9.47 2.18 3.75
C GLY A 60 -8.08 2.01 4.37
N GLY A 61 -7.04 2.36 3.63
CA GLY A 61 -5.65 2.32 4.13
C GLY A 61 -5.45 3.23 5.36
N ALA A 62 -4.95 2.66 6.46
CA ALA A 62 -4.88 3.35 7.75
C ALA A 62 -3.51 3.30 8.44
N TYR A 63 -2.76 2.23 8.19
CA TYR A 63 -1.53 1.93 8.91
C TYR A 63 -0.33 2.63 8.29
N ILE A 64 0.55 3.11 9.16
CA ILE A 64 1.88 3.61 8.80
C ILE A 64 2.90 3.13 9.81
N GLY A 65 4.19 3.16 9.44
CA GLY A 65 5.25 2.73 10.33
C GLY A 65 6.63 3.26 9.98
N PRO A 66 7.68 2.78 10.68
CA PRO A 66 9.06 3.12 10.36
C PRO A 66 9.40 2.87 8.89
N THR A 67 10.38 3.63 8.37
CA THR A 67 10.81 3.66 6.95
C THR A 67 9.81 4.26 5.96
N GLN A 68 8.53 4.43 6.32
CA GLN A 68 7.52 5.12 5.52
C GLN A 68 7.63 6.66 5.66
N ASN A 69 8.85 7.17 5.48
CA ASN A 69 9.21 8.55 5.85
C ASN A 69 8.46 9.62 5.05
N ARG A 70 8.05 9.33 3.81
CA ARG A 70 7.38 10.29 2.93
C ARG A 70 5.98 10.66 3.44
N ILE A 71 5.18 9.65 3.81
CA ILE A 71 3.84 9.88 4.36
C ILE A 71 3.90 10.48 5.77
N LEU A 72 4.88 10.07 6.58
CA LEU A 72 5.14 10.68 7.90
C LEU A 72 5.53 12.16 7.78
N ARG A 73 6.32 12.54 6.76
CA ARG A 73 6.65 13.94 6.48
C ARG A 73 5.41 14.76 6.12
N LEU A 74 4.53 14.25 5.25
CA LEU A 74 3.27 14.92 4.90
C LEU A 74 2.37 15.10 6.12
N ALA A 75 2.25 14.07 6.96
CA ALA A 75 1.48 14.16 8.19
C ALA A 75 2.04 15.24 9.13
N LYS A 76 3.37 15.31 9.28
CA LYS A 76 4.04 16.36 10.07
C LYS A 76 3.80 17.75 9.49
N GLU A 77 3.89 17.91 8.17
CA GLU A 77 3.64 19.17 7.47
C GLU A 77 2.23 19.72 7.75
N TYR A 78 1.22 18.84 7.72
CA TYR A 78 -0.17 19.21 8.00
C TYR A 78 -0.57 19.15 9.49
N GLY A 79 0.38 18.90 10.39
CA GLY A 79 0.09 18.80 11.83
C GLY A 79 -0.77 17.58 12.23
N VAL A 80 -0.90 16.58 11.36
CA VAL A 80 -1.64 15.34 11.62
C VAL A 80 -0.80 14.43 12.51
N LYS A 81 -1.25 14.25 13.76
CA LYS A 81 -0.58 13.40 14.76
C LYS A 81 -0.78 11.91 14.45
N THR A 82 0.13 11.09 14.98
CA THR A 82 0.05 9.63 14.91
C THR A 82 -0.05 9.04 16.31
N TYR A 83 -0.65 7.86 16.43
CA TYR A 83 -0.69 7.08 17.66
C TYR A 83 -0.30 5.63 17.37
N LYS A 84 0.22 4.92 18.39
CA LYS A 84 0.59 3.51 18.24
C LYS A 84 -0.66 2.63 18.26
N VAL A 85 -0.67 1.62 17.40
CA VAL A 85 -1.63 0.52 17.52
C VAL A 85 -1.31 -0.25 18.81
N ASN A 86 -2.35 -0.71 19.50
CA ASN A 86 -2.17 -1.44 20.76
C ASN A 86 -1.53 -2.79 20.50
N GLU A 87 -0.40 -3.04 21.14
CA GLU A 87 0.34 -4.32 21.15
C GLU A 87 1.00 -4.52 22.53
N GLU A 88 0.34 -4.06 23.61
CA GLU A 88 0.84 -4.22 24.98
C GLU A 88 0.63 -5.65 25.49
N GLU A 89 -0.54 -6.23 25.20
CA GLU A 89 -0.91 -7.59 25.57
C GLU A 89 -0.42 -8.66 24.56
N ASN A 90 -0.81 -9.91 24.81
CA ASN A 90 -0.47 -11.01 23.91
C ASN A 90 -1.29 -10.94 22.62
N LEU A 91 -0.62 -11.19 21.49
CA LEU A 91 -1.25 -11.54 20.23
C LEU A 91 -1.85 -12.94 20.33
N VAL A 92 -2.77 -13.30 19.43
CA VAL A 92 -3.42 -14.61 19.42
C VAL A 92 -3.27 -15.26 18.04
N HIS A 93 -2.65 -16.43 18.00
CA HIS A 93 -2.68 -17.30 16.83
C HIS A 93 -3.79 -18.34 17.02
N HIS A 94 -4.82 -18.29 16.18
CA HIS A 94 -5.93 -19.24 16.23
C HIS A 94 -5.79 -20.29 15.13
N VAL A 95 -5.66 -21.56 15.51
CA VAL A 95 -5.46 -22.66 14.57
C VAL A 95 -6.16 -23.92 15.08
N ASN A 96 -6.85 -24.63 14.18
CA ASN A 96 -7.60 -25.85 14.47
C ASN A 96 -8.56 -25.70 15.68
N GLY A 97 -9.28 -24.57 15.76
CA GLY A 97 -10.25 -24.31 16.82
C GLY A 97 -9.65 -23.95 18.18
N LYS A 98 -8.33 -23.76 18.28
CA LYS A 98 -7.64 -23.41 19.53
C LYS A 98 -6.88 -22.10 19.39
N SER A 99 -6.86 -21.31 20.47
CA SER A 99 -6.18 -20.02 20.55
C SER A 99 -4.89 -20.13 21.35
N TYR A 100 -3.80 -19.64 20.77
CA TYR A 100 -2.46 -19.65 21.38
C TYR A 100 -1.98 -18.21 21.56
N PRO A 101 -1.93 -17.70 22.80
CA PRO A 101 -1.39 -16.37 23.07
C PRO A 101 0.14 -16.35 22.86
N PHE A 102 0.67 -15.29 22.27
CA PHE A 102 2.10 -15.11 22.04
C PHE A 102 2.54 -13.64 22.03
N LYS A 103 3.85 -13.41 22.06
CA LYS A 103 4.47 -12.10 21.86
C LYS A 103 5.47 -12.15 20.70
N GLY A 104 5.66 -11.01 20.03
CA GLY A 104 6.52 -10.87 18.86
C GLY A 104 5.75 -10.98 17.54
N SER A 105 6.46 -10.78 16.43
CA SER A 105 5.84 -10.66 15.10
C SER A 105 5.31 -11.97 14.52
N PHE A 106 5.84 -13.10 14.97
CA PHE A 106 5.48 -14.42 14.47
C PHE A 106 5.10 -15.36 15.61
N PRO A 107 4.12 -16.26 15.40
CA PRO A 107 3.74 -17.22 16.42
C PRO A 107 4.86 -18.23 16.70
N PRO A 108 5.07 -18.64 17.95
CA PRO A 108 6.09 -19.62 18.30
C PRO A 108 5.75 -20.99 17.73
N MET A 109 6.78 -21.67 17.20
CA MET A 109 6.69 -23.05 16.71
C MET A 109 7.42 -23.98 17.67
N TRP A 110 6.68 -24.83 18.39
CA TRP A 110 7.24 -25.72 19.42
C TRP A 110 7.85 -27.01 18.86
N ASN A 111 7.33 -27.50 17.73
CA ASN A 111 7.89 -28.67 17.06
C ASN A 111 9.19 -28.26 16.35
N PRO A 112 10.35 -28.87 16.64
CA PRO A 112 11.63 -28.48 16.05
C PRO A 112 11.65 -28.53 14.52
N ILE A 113 10.98 -29.49 13.89
CA ILE A 113 10.92 -29.60 12.42
C ILE A 113 10.09 -28.46 11.82
N VAL A 114 8.97 -28.13 12.45
CA VAL A 114 8.13 -26.99 12.04
C VAL A 114 8.89 -25.67 12.25
N LEU A 115 9.64 -25.54 13.34
CA LEU A 115 10.47 -24.36 13.60
C LEU A 115 11.56 -24.18 12.55
N LEU A 116 12.26 -25.25 12.17
CA LEU A 116 13.28 -25.22 11.11
C LEU A 116 12.67 -24.84 9.76
N ASP A 117 11.54 -25.44 9.40
CA ASP A 117 10.81 -25.15 8.16
C ASP A 117 10.30 -23.70 8.13
N PHE A 118 9.75 -23.20 9.25
CA PHE A 118 9.28 -21.83 9.40
C PHE A 118 10.44 -20.83 9.28
N ASN A 119 11.57 -21.09 9.94
CA ASN A 119 12.76 -20.26 9.81
C ASN A 119 13.30 -20.29 8.38
N ASN A 120 13.33 -21.46 7.75
CA ASN A 120 13.77 -21.63 6.37
C ASN A 120 12.89 -20.84 5.40
N LEU A 121 11.56 -20.88 5.55
CA LEU A 121 10.63 -20.13 4.70
C LEU A 121 10.98 -18.64 4.68
N PHE A 122 10.94 -17.96 5.83
CA PHE A 122 11.13 -16.50 5.85
C PHE A 122 12.54 -16.08 5.45
N ARG A 123 13.56 -16.86 5.85
CA ARG A 123 14.93 -16.63 5.40
C ARG A 123 15.04 -16.76 3.87
N THR A 124 14.46 -17.80 3.29
CA THR A 124 14.48 -18.05 1.84
C THR A 124 13.78 -16.93 1.08
N LEU A 125 12.59 -16.48 1.54
CA LEU A 125 11.88 -15.36 0.91
C LEU A 125 12.71 -14.07 0.91
N ASP A 126 13.35 -13.73 2.04
CA ASP A 126 14.21 -12.54 2.12
C ASP A 126 15.50 -12.70 1.30
N ASP A 127 16.09 -13.90 1.26
CA ASP A 127 17.30 -14.19 0.48
C ASP A 127 17.03 -14.10 -1.03
N MET A 128 15.95 -14.73 -1.53
CA MET A 128 15.49 -14.55 -2.91
C MET A 128 15.19 -13.09 -3.22
N GLY A 129 14.56 -12.38 -2.27
CA GLY A 129 14.30 -10.94 -2.36
C GLY A 129 15.58 -10.11 -2.58
N LYS A 130 16.72 -10.48 -1.98
CA LYS A 130 17.99 -9.74 -2.17
C LYS A 130 18.43 -9.70 -3.64
N GLU A 131 18.18 -10.75 -4.41
CA GLU A 131 18.53 -10.86 -5.83
C GLU A 131 17.70 -9.94 -6.74
N ILE A 132 16.52 -9.48 -6.30
CA ILE A 132 15.56 -8.78 -7.17
C ILE A 132 15.80 -7.26 -7.19
N PRO A 133 16.23 -6.62 -8.29
CA PRO A 133 16.44 -5.18 -8.32
C PRO A 133 15.15 -4.40 -8.00
N ARG A 134 15.22 -3.42 -7.09
CA ARG A 134 14.02 -2.69 -6.61
C ARG A 134 13.25 -2.00 -7.73
N GLU A 135 13.96 -1.29 -8.59
CA GLU A 135 13.39 -0.47 -9.68
C GLU A 135 13.15 -1.29 -10.97
N ALA A 136 13.61 -2.54 -11.02
CA ALA A 136 13.52 -3.38 -12.22
C ALA A 136 13.49 -4.87 -11.84
N PRO A 137 12.40 -5.37 -11.21
CA PRO A 137 12.32 -6.77 -10.78
C PRO A 137 12.49 -7.77 -11.93
N TRP A 138 12.08 -7.42 -13.14
CA TRP A 138 12.27 -8.23 -14.36
C TRP A 138 13.75 -8.43 -14.77
N ARG A 139 14.70 -7.74 -14.13
CA ARG A 139 16.15 -7.94 -14.32
C ARG A 139 16.79 -8.85 -13.27
N ALA A 140 16.01 -9.47 -12.39
CA ALA A 140 16.55 -10.45 -11.46
C ALA A 140 17.18 -11.64 -12.22
N PRO A 141 18.26 -12.27 -11.73
CA PRO A 141 18.91 -13.39 -12.40
C PRO A 141 17.94 -14.54 -12.74
N HIS A 142 16.96 -14.76 -11.88
CA HIS A 142 15.95 -15.81 -11.99
C HIS A 142 14.55 -15.27 -12.33
N ALA A 143 14.45 -14.05 -12.89
CA ALA A 143 13.17 -13.37 -13.10
C ALA A 143 12.17 -14.22 -13.91
N GLU A 144 12.60 -14.79 -15.04
CA GLU A 144 11.72 -15.59 -15.89
C GLU A 144 11.21 -16.86 -15.20
N GLU A 145 12.05 -17.54 -14.42
CA GLU A 145 11.64 -18.72 -13.67
C GLU A 145 10.63 -18.36 -12.58
N TRP A 146 10.93 -17.34 -11.78
CA TRP A 146 10.10 -16.92 -10.65
C TRP A 146 8.78 -16.28 -11.08
N ASP A 147 8.73 -15.62 -12.25
CA ASP A 147 7.51 -14.98 -12.75
C ASP A 147 6.57 -15.99 -13.43
N LYS A 148 7.11 -17.12 -13.89
CA LYS A 148 6.32 -18.24 -14.45
C LYS A 148 5.75 -19.18 -13.39
N MET A 149 6.15 -19.03 -12.12
CA MET A 149 5.59 -19.81 -11.02
C MET A 149 4.72 -18.95 -10.11
N THR A 150 3.67 -19.57 -9.56
CA THR A 150 2.84 -18.94 -8.55
C THR A 150 3.49 -19.04 -7.17
N MET A 151 3.08 -18.21 -6.22
CA MET A 151 3.50 -18.38 -4.82
C MET A 151 3.10 -19.73 -4.23
N GLN A 152 1.97 -20.31 -4.68
CA GLN A 152 1.59 -21.66 -4.28
C GLN A 152 2.65 -22.68 -4.70
N GLN A 153 3.07 -22.64 -5.97
CA GLN A 153 4.08 -23.57 -6.50
C GLN A 153 5.43 -23.37 -5.81
N LEU A 154 5.80 -22.14 -5.46
CA LEU A 154 7.00 -21.88 -4.67
C LEU A 154 6.90 -22.54 -3.29
N PHE A 155 5.77 -22.40 -2.58
CA PHE A 155 5.58 -23.03 -1.27
C PHE A 155 5.52 -24.55 -1.32
N GLU A 156 5.04 -25.14 -2.41
CA GLU A 156 5.11 -26.59 -2.62
C GLU A 156 6.56 -27.08 -2.73
N LYS A 157 7.47 -26.25 -3.24
CA LYS A 157 8.91 -26.55 -3.32
C LYS A 157 9.65 -26.33 -2.00
N ILE A 158 9.37 -25.23 -1.29
CA ILE A 158 10.21 -24.79 -0.15
C ILE A 158 9.66 -25.12 1.24
N CYS A 159 8.35 -25.38 1.38
CA CYS A 159 7.72 -25.68 2.67
C CYS A 159 7.55 -27.20 2.87
N TRP A 160 8.16 -27.73 3.92
CA TRP A 160 8.23 -29.17 4.19
C TRP A 160 7.03 -29.66 5.00
N THR A 161 6.43 -28.78 5.79
CA THR A 161 5.33 -29.08 6.69
C THR A 161 4.04 -28.39 6.26
N SER A 162 2.91 -29.06 6.48
CA SER A 162 1.59 -28.47 6.21
C SER A 162 1.29 -27.26 7.10
N ALA A 163 1.86 -27.22 8.32
CA ALA A 163 1.73 -26.10 9.23
C ALA A 163 2.34 -24.82 8.65
N VAL A 164 3.57 -24.90 8.13
CA VAL A 164 4.25 -23.75 7.51
C VAL A 164 3.59 -23.38 6.20
N ARG A 165 3.16 -24.35 5.37
CA ARG A 165 2.43 -24.04 4.13
C ARG A 165 1.13 -23.27 4.39
N ARG A 166 0.36 -23.65 5.42
CA ARG A 166 -0.86 -22.91 5.82
C ARG A 166 -0.54 -21.49 6.29
N PHE A 167 0.53 -21.32 7.07
CA PHE A 167 0.95 -19.99 7.50
C PHE A 167 1.45 -19.14 6.32
N ALA A 168 2.16 -19.74 5.37
CA ALA A 168 2.64 -19.08 4.17
C ALA A 168 1.47 -18.58 3.29
N THR A 169 0.41 -19.38 3.16
CA THR A 169 -0.84 -18.96 2.51
C THR A 169 -1.43 -17.73 3.21
N LEU A 170 -1.59 -17.77 4.54
CA LEU A 170 -2.07 -16.62 5.32
C LEU A 170 -1.19 -15.38 5.10
N PHE A 171 0.13 -15.56 5.08
CA PHE A 171 1.09 -14.48 4.85
C PHE A 171 0.89 -13.83 3.48
N VAL A 172 0.62 -14.60 2.42
CA VAL A 172 0.27 -14.03 1.11
C VAL A 172 -1.06 -13.30 1.18
N ASN A 173 -2.13 -13.96 1.67
CA ASN A 173 -3.47 -13.38 1.67
C ASN A 173 -3.52 -12.04 2.42
N VAL A 174 -2.84 -11.93 3.56
CA VAL A 174 -2.81 -10.70 4.36
C VAL A 174 -2.02 -9.58 3.69
N ASN A 175 -0.91 -9.89 3.01
CA ASN A 175 -0.05 -8.86 2.42
C ASN A 175 -0.56 -8.34 1.07
N VAL A 176 -1.26 -9.17 0.29
CA VAL A 176 -1.65 -8.82 -1.09
C VAL A 176 -3.12 -9.05 -1.42
N THR A 177 -3.93 -9.55 -0.47
CA THR A 177 -5.39 -9.72 -0.63
C THR A 177 -5.81 -10.60 -1.81
N SER A 178 -4.97 -11.59 -2.13
CA SER A 178 -5.18 -12.57 -3.20
C SER A 178 -4.69 -13.94 -2.75
N GLU A 179 -5.07 -14.99 -3.47
CA GLU A 179 -4.63 -16.35 -3.20
C GLU A 179 -3.23 -16.63 -3.74
N PRO A 180 -2.43 -17.52 -3.11
CA PRO A 180 -1.08 -17.84 -3.58
C PRO A 180 -1.02 -18.39 -5.01
N HIS A 181 -2.10 -18.97 -5.54
CA HIS A 181 -2.16 -19.44 -6.92
C HIS A 181 -2.47 -18.34 -7.95
N GLU A 182 -2.89 -17.15 -7.50
CA GLU A 182 -3.20 -16.02 -8.38
C GLU A 182 -2.00 -15.10 -8.60
N VAL A 183 -0.98 -15.18 -7.73
CA VAL A 183 0.13 -14.23 -7.70
C VAL A 183 1.44 -14.87 -8.18
N SER A 184 2.14 -14.16 -9.06
CA SER A 184 3.52 -14.47 -9.46
C SER A 184 4.46 -14.48 -8.26
N ALA A 185 5.35 -15.46 -8.20
CA ALA A 185 6.34 -15.53 -7.13
C ALA A 185 7.37 -14.40 -7.23
N LEU A 186 7.83 -14.05 -8.44
CA LEU A 186 8.72 -12.91 -8.65
C LEU A 186 8.10 -11.62 -8.09
N TRP A 187 6.85 -11.35 -8.44
CA TRP A 187 6.16 -10.15 -8.00
C TRP A 187 5.98 -10.11 -6.48
N PHE A 188 5.59 -11.23 -5.86
CA PHE A 188 5.39 -11.26 -4.40
C PHE A 188 6.70 -11.10 -3.64
N LEU A 189 7.77 -11.78 -4.08
CA LEU A 189 9.12 -11.62 -3.50
C LEU A 189 9.61 -10.17 -3.61
N TRP A 190 9.42 -9.55 -4.79
CA TRP A 190 9.69 -8.13 -4.98
C TRP A 190 8.86 -7.25 -4.04
N TYR A 191 7.57 -7.53 -3.91
CA TYR A 191 6.64 -6.78 -3.07
C TYR A 191 7.04 -6.81 -1.59
N VAL A 192 7.42 -7.98 -1.07
CA VAL A 192 7.95 -8.11 0.30
C VAL A 192 9.28 -7.36 0.45
N LYS A 193 10.19 -7.51 -0.52
CA LYS A 193 11.50 -6.83 -0.50
C LYS A 193 11.36 -5.31 -0.43
N GLN A 194 10.52 -4.72 -1.29
CA GLN A 194 10.38 -3.25 -1.36
C GLN A 194 9.72 -2.65 -0.11
N CYS A 195 9.00 -3.47 0.68
CA CYS A 195 8.50 -3.12 2.01
C CYS A 195 9.54 -3.30 3.14
N GLY A 196 10.76 -3.74 2.84
CA GLY A 196 11.83 -3.94 3.82
C GLY A 196 11.95 -5.35 4.38
N GLY A 197 11.38 -6.35 3.69
CA GLY A 197 11.49 -7.76 4.03
C GLY A 197 10.35 -8.28 4.91
N THR A 198 10.37 -9.58 5.16
CA THR A 198 9.28 -10.33 5.80
C THR A 198 8.92 -9.81 7.20
N MET A 199 9.93 -9.50 8.02
CA MET A 199 9.71 -8.94 9.35
C MET A 199 9.07 -7.55 9.30
N ARG A 200 9.54 -6.67 8.39
CA ARG A 200 9.08 -5.28 8.35
C ARG A 200 7.63 -5.17 7.89
N ILE A 201 7.25 -5.96 6.89
CA ILE A 201 5.90 -5.90 6.29
C ILE A 201 4.81 -6.46 7.22
N PHE A 202 5.17 -7.38 8.12
CA PHE A 202 4.20 -8.13 8.95
C PHE A 202 4.11 -7.67 10.41
N SER A 203 5.08 -6.89 10.90
CA SER A 203 5.13 -6.50 12.33
C SER A 203 4.29 -5.26 12.65
N THR A 204 3.61 -5.26 13.78
CA THR A 204 3.06 -4.02 14.37
C THR A 204 4.19 -3.17 14.93
N THR A 205 4.77 -3.53 16.08
CA THR A 205 5.94 -2.81 16.61
C THR A 205 7.10 -2.91 15.62
N ASN A 206 7.68 -1.76 15.27
CA ASN A 206 8.79 -1.66 14.33
C ASN A 206 8.45 -2.18 12.91
N GLY A 207 7.18 -2.22 12.51
CA GLY A 207 6.80 -2.61 11.14
C GLY A 207 5.72 -1.73 10.53
N GLY A 208 5.10 -2.21 9.46
CA GLY A 208 4.14 -1.45 8.66
C GLY A 208 2.86 -1.08 9.41
N GLN A 209 2.52 -1.82 10.46
CA GLN A 209 1.27 -1.69 11.22
C GLN A 209 1.42 -0.85 12.50
N GLU A 210 2.59 -0.28 12.78
CA GLU A 210 2.92 0.34 14.08
C GLU A 210 1.93 1.44 14.50
N ARG A 211 1.47 2.26 13.54
CA ARG A 211 0.75 3.51 13.84
C ARG A 211 -0.45 3.73 12.95
N LYS A 212 -1.34 4.58 13.44
CA LYS A 212 -2.46 5.17 12.69
C LYS A 212 -2.48 6.69 12.90
N PHE A 213 -3.23 7.41 12.07
CA PHE A 213 -3.43 8.85 12.20
C PHE A 213 -4.54 9.17 13.21
N VAL A 214 -4.28 10.14 14.10
CA VAL A 214 -5.32 10.70 14.96
C VAL A 214 -6.30 11.47 14.08
N GLY A 215 -7.58 11.09 14.10
CA GLY A 215 -8.64 11.69 13.25
C GLY A 215 -8.81 11.04 11.86
N GLY A 216 -8.00 10.01 11.54
CA GLY A 216 -8.11 9.21 10.31
C GLY A 216 -7.21 9.63 9.15
N SER A 217 -6.99 8.69 8.23
CA SER A 217 -6.09 8.79 7.08
C SER A 217 -6.57 9.74 5.97
N SER A 218 -7.88 9.93 5.81
CA SER A 218 -8.43 10.85 4.79
C SER A 218 -7.91 12.28 4.95
N GLN A 219 -7.57 12.68 6.18
CA GLN A 219 -7.06 14.02 6.49
C GLN A 219 -5.85 14.41 5.64
N ILE A 220 -4.97 13.45 5.30
CA ILE A 220 -3.80 13.75 4.46
C ILE A 220 -4.23 14.24 3.08
N SER A 221 -5.24 13.60 2.49
CA SER A 221 -5.78 14.00 1.19
C SER A 221 -6.65 15.25 1.29
N GLU A 222 -7.46 15.37 2.35
CA GLU A 222 -8.28 16.55 2.63
C GLU A 222 -7.40 17.81 2.78
N CYS A 223 -6.28 17.73 3.50
CA CYS A 223 -5.34 18.84 3.67
C CYS A 223 -4.67 19.26 2.35
N MET A 224 -4.18 18.30 1.55
CA MET A 224 -3.60 18.61 0.22
C MET A 224 -4.65 19.21 -0.72
N ALA A 225 -5.87 18.68 -0.71
CA ALA A 225 -6.96 19.21 -1.53
C ALA A 225 -7.33 20.65 -1.15
N ASN A 226 -7.39 20.95 0.16
CA ASN A 226 -7.64 22.31 0.64
C ASN A 226 -6.54 23.30 0.19
N GLU A 227 -5.27 22.88 0.16
CA GLU A 227 -4.15 23.71 -0.33
C GLU A 227 -4.22 23.94 -1.85
N LEU A 228 -4.68 22.94 -2.61
CA LEU A 228 -4.86 23.03 -4.06
C LEU A 228 -6.08 23.87 -4.44
N GLY A 229 -7.13 23.87 -3.61
CA GLY A 229 -8.33 24.67 -3.76
C GLY A 229 -9.18 24.21 -4.94
N ASP A 230 -9.62 25.18 -5.75
CA ASP A 230 -10.46 24.99 -6.94
C ASP A 230 -9.82 24.17 -8.07
N ARG A 231 -8.52 23.88 -7.97
CA ARG A 231 -7.80 22.97 -8.88
C ARG A 231 -8.22 21.52 -8.73
N VAL A 232 -8.85 21.13 -7.63
CA VAL A 232 -9.39 19.77 -7.47
C VAL A 232 -10.84 19.77 -7.94
N LYS A 233 -11.08 19.15 -9.10
CA LYS A 233 -12.41 18.95 -9.67
C LYS A 233 -12.91 17.56 -9.29
N LEU A 234 -13.87 17.52 -8.37
CA LEU A 234 -14.57 16.30 -7.98
C LEU A 234 -15.64 15.95 -9.02
N GLN A 235 -16.16 14.72 -8.97
CA GLN A 235 -17.16 14.22 -9.91
C GLN A 235 -16.77 14.48 -11.37
N SER A 236 -15.49 14.30 -11.69
CA SER A 236 -14.92 14.52 -13.01
C SER A 236 -14.25 13.23 -13.51
N PRO A 237 -15.03 12.15 -13.79
CA PRO A 237 -14.44 10.88 -14.22
C PRO A 237 -13.85 11.04 -15.62
N VAL A 238 -12.54 10.91 -15.75
CA VAL A 238 -11.85 10.95 -17.04
C VAL A 238 -12.22 9.72 -17.88
N CYS A 239 -12.67 9.94 -19.11
CA CYS A 239 -13.10 8.88 -20.03
C CYS A 239 -12.27 8.80 -21.32
N ARG A 240 -11.54 9.86 -21.67
CA ARG A 240 -10.64 9.88 -22.83
C ARG A 240 -9.40 10.73 -22.58
N VAL A 241 -8.26 10.25 -23.07
CA VAL A 241 -7.00 11.00 -23.17
C VAL A 241 -6.52 10.90 -24.61
N ASP A 242 -6.43 12.03 -25.30
CA ASP A 242 -5.95 12.14 -26.68
C ASP A 242 -4.64 12.91 -26.71
N GLN A 243 -3.61 12.30 -27.31
CA GLN A 243 -2.25 12.83 -27.41
C GLN A 243 -1.79 12.95 -28.86
N THR A 244 -2.72 12.98 -29.81
CA THR A 244 -2.39 13.06 -31.26
C THR A 244 -1.97 14.45 -31.71
N GLY A 245 -2.35 15.50 -30.97
CA GLY A 245 -1.95 16.89 -31.23
C GLY A 245 -0.85 17.40 -30.30
N ASP A 246 -0.49 18.68 -30.45
CA ASP A 246 0.55 19.35 -29.65
C ASP A 246 0.17 19.49 -28.15
N MET A 247 -1.14 19.52 -27.87
CA MET A 247 -1.69 19.56 -26.51
C MET A 247 -2.42 18.24 -26.22
N VAL A 248 -2.26 17.74 -24.99
CA VAL A 248 -3.03 16.58 -24.51
C VAL A 248 -4.45 17.04 -24.20
N LEU A 249 -5.44 16.40 -24.83
CA LEU A 249 -6.86 16.63 -24.56
C LEU A 249 -7.37 15.54 -23.61
N VAL A 250 -7.95 15.96 -22.48
CA VAL A 250 -8.55 15.05 -21.50
C VAL A 250 -10.03 15.35 -21.40
N GLU A 251 -10.86 14.34 -21.64
CA GLU A 251 -12.33 14.46 -21.56
C GLU A 251 -12.85 13.79 -20.30
N THR A 252 -13.81 14.46 -19.65
CA THR A 252 -14.57 13.94 -18.51
C THR A 252 -15.94 13.43 -18.97
N LEU A 253 -16.52 12.47 -18.23
CA LEU A 253 -17.83 11.90 -18.53
C LEU A 253 -18.93 12.97 -18.60
N ASP A 254 -18.82 14.00 -17.77
CA ASP A 254 -19.80 15.08 -17.64
C ASP A 254 -19.58 16.19 -18.69
N LYS A 255 -18.57 16.04 -19.56
CA LYS A 255 -18.16 16.99 -20.62
C LYS A 255 -17.87 18.41 -20.11
N GLN A 256 -17.35 18.52 -18.89
CA GLN A 256 -16.79 19.77 -18.34
C GLN A 256 -15.32 19.93 -18.72
#